data_AF-A0A0Q8CR58-F1
#
_entry.id   AF-A0A0Q8CR58-F1
#
_cell.length_a   1.000
_cell.length_b   1.000
_cell.length_c   1.000
_cell.angle_alpha   90.00
_cell.angle_beta   90.00
_cell.angle_gamma   90.00
#
_symmetry.space_group_name_H-M   'P 1'
#
loop_
_entity.id
_entity.type
_entity.pdbx_description
1 polymer ?
#
loop_
_entity_poly.entity_id
_entity_poly.type
_entity_poly.pdbx_seq_one_letter_code
_entity_poly.pdbx_strand_id
1 'polypeptide(L)'
;MKAWAICVLLLSLFGGPAAWAQNAPAAPSALRVTYLVYSGRPNPTLTITDAKTIRSLQAQLSGALATGAGVGSTELQPVLGYNGIRVEVVGAEAEPEYTVKGRFLRSEHRLGAAKAGTPAVIARSSTSASQIEAQLLKLAEQQGVLSAPALAAARKTPAK
;
A
#
# COMPACT_ATOMS: atom_id res chain seq x y z
N MET A 1 53.73 -47.01 26.09
CA MET A 1 55.08 -46.52 25.75
C MET A 1 55.04 -45.90 24.36
N LYS A 2 55.33 -44.59 24.23
CA LYS A 2 55.72 -43.83 22.99
C LYS A 2 54.71 -43.89 21.81
N ALA A 3 54.43 -42.84 21.03
CA ALA A 3 55.22 -41.67 20.67
C ALA A 3 54.32 -40.48 20.26
N TRP A 4 54.88 -39.28 20.45
CA TRP A 4 54.48 -38.01 19.86
C TRP A 4 54.61 -38.00 18.34
N ALA A 5 53.75 -37.21 17.67
CA ALA A 5 54.17 -36.37 16.55
C ALA A 5 53.24 -35.14 16.43
N ILE A 6 53.88 -33.98 16.55
CA ILE A 6 53.38 -32.61 16.32
C ILE A 6 53.31 -32.36 14.80
N CYS A 7 52.32 -31.59 14.29
CA CYS A 7 52.56 -30.49 13.33
C CYS A 7 51.29 -29.78 12.79
N VAL A 8 51.34 -28.45 12.89
CA VAL A 8 50.88 -27.41 11.93
C VAL A 8 49.37 -27.10 11.79
N LEU A 9 48.93 -26.13 12.60
CA LEU A 9 48.50 -24.77 12.22
C LEU A 9 47.94 -24.55 10.80
N LEU A 10 46.65 -24.26 10.71
CA LEU A 10 46.07 -23.50 9.59
C LEU A 10 44.92 -22.61 10.07
N LEU A 11 45.22 -21.30 10.14
CA LEU A 11 44.26 -20.22 10.18
C LEU A 11 43.35 -20.30 8.94
N SER A 12 42.03 -20.27 9.13
CA SER A 12 41.01 -19.69 8.24
C SER A 12 39.63 -20.09 8.78
N LEU A 13 38.59 -19.27 8.81
CA LEU A 13 38.33 -17.93 8.32
C LEU A 13 37.11 -17.41 9.11
N PHE A 14 37.02 -16.10 9.29
CA PHE A 14 35.87 -15.38 9.84
C PHE A 14 34.51 -15.90 9.30
N GLY A 15 33.70 -16.48 10.17
CA GLY A 15 32.27 -16.68 9.93
C GLY A 15 31.49 -15.39 10.20
N GLY A 16 31.62 -14.41 9.30
CA GLY A 16 30.73 -13.25 9.29
C GLY A 16 29.35 -13.68 8.77
N PRO A 17 28.23 -13.31 9.42
CA PRO A 17 26.92 -13.56 8.86
C PRO A 17 26.81 -12.73 7.58
N ALA A 18 26.69 -13.42 6.44
CA ALA A 18 26.30 -12.82 5.19
C ALA A 18 24.88 -12.26 5.37
N ALA A 19 24.79 -10.98 5.73
CA ALA A 19 23.58 -10.21 5.57
C ALA A 19 23.32 -10.14 4.06
N TRP A 20 22.51 -11.07 3.56
CA TRP A 20 21.84 -10.92 2.28
C TRP A 20 20.90 -9.72 2.40
N ALA A 21 21.46 -8.54 2.16
CA ALA A 21 20.69 -7.38 1.76
C ALA A 21 20.13 -7.70 0.38
N GLN A 22 18.99 -8.39 0.35
CA GLN A 22 18.14 -8.42 -0.82
C GLN A 22 17.87 -6.95 -1.16
N ASN A 23 18.34 -6.53 -2.34
CA ASN A 23 17.95 -5.27 -2.94
C ASN A 23 16.44 -5.32 -3.15
N ALA A 24 15.69 -4.93 -2.12
CA ALA A 24 14.28 -4.63 -2.25
C ALA A 24 14.17 -3.57 -3.36
N PRO A 25 13.25 -3.72 -4.32
CA PRO A 25 13.04 -2.72 -5.35
C PRO A 25 12.93 -1.35 -4.68
N ALA A 26 13.62 -0.35 -5.25
CA ALA A 26 13.67 0.99 -4.68
C ALA A 26 12.23 1.47 -4.45
N ALA A 27 11.88 1.73 -3.18
CA ALA A 27 10.57 2.24 -2.85
C ALA A 27 10.33 3.55 -3.62
N PRO A 28 9.11 3.79 -4.12
CA PRO A 28 8.83 5.03 -4.82
C PRO A 28 9.11 6.23 -3.93
N SER A 29 9.51 7.34 -4.55
CA SER A 29 9.91 8.56 -3.85
C SER A 29 8.75 9.22 -3.10
N ALA A 30 7.50 9.02 -3.54
CA ALA A 30 6.32 9.52 -2.86
C ALA A 30 5.05 8.74 -3.24
N LEU A 31 4.09 8.70 -2.31
CA LEU A 31 2.71 8.31 -2.55
C LEU A 31 1.80 9.52 -2.40
N ARG A 32 0.87 9.72 -3.34
CA ARG A 32 -0.21 10.69 -3.19
C ARG A 32 -1.45 9.94 -2.71
N VAL A 33 -2.03 10.46 -1.63
CA VAL A 33 -3.26 9.96 -1.00
C VAL A 33 -4.34 11.01 -1.20
N THR A 34 -5.34 10.67 -2.01
CA THR A 34 -6.47 11.56 -2.33
C THR A 34 -7.72 11.05 -1.64
N TYR A 35 -8.29 11.85 -0.74
CA TYR A 35 -9.52 11.50 -0.05
C TYR A 35 -10.71 11.91 -0.91
N LEU A 36 -11.50 10.94 -1.37
CA LEU A 36 -12.58 11.16 -2.33
C LEU A 36 -13.82 11.69 -1.59
N VAL A 37 -13.94 13.01 -1.48
CA VAL A 37 -15.04 13.69 -0.79
C VAL A 37 -15.79 14.58 -1.78
N TYR A 38 -16.83 14.01 -2.40
CA TYR A 38 -17.64 14.73 -3.37
C TYR A 38 -18.52 15.76 -2.66
N SER A 39 -18.15 17.04 -2.77
CA SER A 39 -18.80 18.14 -2.05
C SER A 39 -18.85 19.46 -2.84
N GLY A 40 -18.50 19.43 -4.13
CA GLY A 40 -18.31 20.65 -4.94
C GLY A 40 -16.97 21.38 -4.69
N ARG A 41 -16.17 20.91 -3.73
CA ARG A 41 -14.79 21.36 -3.51
C ARG A 41 -13.78 20.36 -4.09
N PRO A 42 -12.54 20.79 -4.41
CA PRO A 42 -11.46 19.86 -4.75
C PRO A 42 -11.26 18.80 -3.67
N ASN A 43 -10.93 17.58 -4.09
CA ASN A 43 -10.65 16.50 -3.16
C ASN A 43 -9.37 16.82 -2.37
N PRO A 44 -9.38 16.70 -1.03
CA PRO A 44 -8.19 16.90 -0.24
C PRO A 44 -7.15 15.81 -0.51
N THR A 45 -5.88 16.21 -0.55
CA THR A 45 -4.75 15.34 -0.88
C THR A 45 -3.63 15.47 0.13
N LEU A 46 -2.97 14.36 0.42
CA LEU A 46 -1.75 14.27 1.24
C LEU A 46 -0.66 13.59 0.40
N THR A 47 0.57 14.09 0.49
CA THR A 47 1.74 13.40 -0.10
C THR A 47 2.57 12.78 1.01
N ILE A 48 2.78 11.47 0.94
CA ILE A 48 3.63 10.71 1.85
C ILE A 48 5.00 10.53 1.19
N THR A 49 6.05 10.99 1.87
CA THR A 49 7.45 10.90 1.39
C THR A 49 8.33 10.01 2.27
N ASP A 50 7.86 9.61 3.45
CA ASP A 50 8.60 8.71 4.33
C ASP A 50 8.70 7.30 3.75
N ALA A 51 9.90 6.87 3.41
CA ALA A 51 10.15 5.60 2.73
C ALA A 51 9.64 4.37 3.51
N LYS A 52 9.69 4.39 4.85
CA LYS A 52 9.19 3.30 5.68
C LYS A 52 7.68 3.19 5.58
N THR A 53 6.98 4.32 5.68
CA THR A 53 5.53 4.42 5.54
C THR A 53 5.08 4.01 4.15
N ILE A 54 5.79 4.45 3.11
CA ILE A 54 5.51 4.08 1.72
C ILE A 54 5.57 2.56 1.52
N ARG A 55 6.69 1.92 1.91
CA ARG A 55 6.85 0.46 1.78
C ARG A 55 5.79 -0.29 2.57
N SER A 56 5.52 0.15 3.81
CA SER A 56 4.51 -0.47 4.67
C SER A 56 3.13 -0.40 4.04
N LEU A 57 2.71 0.77 3.54
CA LEU A 57 1.39 0.95 2.92
C LEU A 57 1.26 0.15 1.63
N GLN A 58 2.28 0.13 0.78
CA GLN A 58 2.28 -0.68 -0.44
C GLN A 58 2.19 -2.18 -0.14
N ALA A 59 2.94 -2.67 0.85
CA ALA A 59 2.87 -4.07 1.30
C ALA A 59 1.48 -4.42 1.84
N GLN A 60 0.86 -3.53 2.62
CA GLN A 60 -0.50 -3.73 3.12
C GLN A 60 -1.53 -3.78 1.98
N LEU A 61 -1.45 -2.85 1.02
CA LEU A 61 -2.36 -2.78 -0.13
C LEU A 61 -2.24 -4.02 -1.04
N SER A 62 -1.02 -4.38 -1.43
CA SER A 62 -0.76 -5.57 -2.23
C SER A 62 -1.16 -6.87 -1.50
N GLY A 63 -0.85 -6.99 -0.20
CA GLY A 63 -1.26 -8.13 0.62
C GLY A 63 -2.78 -8.25 0.76
N ALA A 64 -3.48 -7.14 0.92
CA ALA A 64 -4.94 -7.09 0.99
C ALA A 64 -5.60 -7.50 -0.34
N LEU A 65 -4.98 -7.19 -1.49
CA LEU A 65 -5.42 -7.68 -2.79
C LEU A 65 -5.18 -9.18 -2.97
N ALA A 66 -4.00 -9.67 -2.57
CA ALA A 66 -3.63 -11.07 -2.74
C ALA A 66 -4.53 -12.02 -1.92
N THR A 67 -4.91 -11.60 -0.71
CA THR A 67 -5.67 -12.41 0.25
C THR A 67 -7.18 -12.15 0.26
N GLY A 68 -7.64 -11.04 -0.31
CA GLY A 68 -9.05 -10.68 -0.31
C GLY A 68 -9.92 -11.58 -1.19
N ALA A 69 -11.21 -11.65 -0.88
CA ALA A 69 -12.19 -12.35 -1.71
C ALA A 69 -12.46 -11.57 -3.00
N GLY A 70 -12.52 -12.24 -4.15
CA GLY A 70 -12.88 -11.61 -5.43
C GLY A 70 -14.29 -11.00 -5.39
N VAL A 71 -14.43 -9.78 -5.91
CA VAL A 71 -15.73 -9.11 -6.06
C VAL A 71 -15.85 -8.44 -7.44
N GLY A 72 -17.07 -8.10 -7.84
CA GLY A 72 -17.31 -7.37 -9.08
C GLY A 72 -16.57 -6.04 -9.10
N SER A 73 -15.95 -5.72 -10.24
CA SER A 73 -15.21 -4.47 -10.45
C SER A 73 -16.14 -3.31 -10.81
N THR A 74 -17.23 -3.14 -10.06
CA THR A 74 -18.19 -2.06 -10.28
C THR A 74 -17.51 -0.73 -9.99
N GLU A 75 -17.62 0.20 -10.94
CA GLU A 75 -17.10 1.55 -10.78
C GLU A 75 -17.84 2.27 -9.64
N LEU A 76 -17.10 2.91 -8.74
CA LEU A 76 -17.66 3.69 -7.64
C LEU A 76 -18.34 4.93 -8.23
N GLN A 77 -19.68 4.92 -8.27
CA GLN A 77 -20.44 6.10 -8.70
C GLN A 77 -20.14 7.29 -7.79
N PRO A 78 -20.02 8.52 -8.34
CA PRO A 78 -19.81 9.71 -7.54
C PRO A 78 -21.07 10.04 -6.74
N VAL A 79 -21.14 9.55 -5.50
CA VAL A 79 -22.20 9.89 -4.54
C VAL A 79 -21.76 11.08 -3.71
N LEU A 80 -22.68 11.97 -3.34
CA LEU A 80 -22.37 13.07 -2.42
C LEU A 80 -21.78 12.54 -1.11
N GLY A 81 -20.68 13.16 -0.67
CA GLY A 81 -19.96 12.77 0.53
C GLY A 81 -18.75 11.89 0.24
N TYR A 82 -18.45 10.99 1.18
CA TYR A 82 -17.21 10.21 1.18
C TYR A 82 -17.32 8.93 0.33
N ASN A 83 -16.38 8.79 -0.60
CA ASN A 83 -16.33 7.71 -1.58
C ASN A 83 -15.11 6.80 -1.45
N GLY A 84 -14.28 7.00 -0.44
CA GLY A 84 -13.07 6.22 -0.22
C GLY A 84 -11.79 7.05 -0.35
N ILE A 85 -10.68 6.34 -0.47
CA ILE A 85 -9.33 6.92 -0.53
C ILE A 85 -8.62 6.32 -1.71
N ARG A 86 -8.08 7.18 -2.56
CA ARG A 86 -7.22 6.82 -3.69
C ARG A 86 -5.77 6.95 -3.27
N VAL A 87 -4.95 5.96 -3.60
CA VAL A 87 -3.51 5.94 -3.34
C VAL A 87 -2.81 5.68 -4.67
N GLU A 88 -1.97 6.61 -5.08
CA GLU A 88 -1.24 6.58 -6.34
C GLU A 88 0.25 6.82 -6.09
N VAL A 89 1.09 6.17 -6.89
CA VAL A 89 2.54 6.40 -6.87
C VAL A 89 2.86 7.67 -7.65
N VAL A 90 3.59 8.61 -7.06
CA VAL A 90 3.95 9.85 -7.74
C VAL A 90 5.06 9.58 -8.76
N GLY A 91 4.84 9.98 -10.01
CA GLY A 91 5.85 9.89 -11.07
C GLY A 91 6.02 8.50 -11.69
N ALA A 92 5.11 7.55 -11.40
CA ALA A 92 5.16 6.20 -11.94
C ALA A 92 3.81 5.81 -12.56
N GLU A 93 3.60 6.14 -13.84
CA GLU A 93 2.34 5.84 -14.54
C GLU A 93 2.08 4.34 -14.76
N ALA A 94 3.14 3.53 -14.68
CA ALA A 94 3.06 2.08 -14.77
C ALA A 94 2.88 1.39 -13.41
N GLU A 95 2.67 2.13 -12.32
CA GLU A 95 2.35 1.55 -11.02
C GLU A 95 0.82 1.46 -10.83
N PRO A 96 0.32 0.44 -10.12
CA PRO A 96 -1.09 0.33 -9.83
C PRO A 96 -1.58 1.46 -8.93
N GLU A 97 -2.71 2.05 -9.31
CA GLU A 97 -3.50 2.94 -8.46
C GLU A 97 -4.43 2.09 -7.59
N TYR A 98 -4.56 2.44 -6.31
CA TYR A 98 -5.43 1.74 -5.37
C TYR A 98 -6.58 2.65 -4.93
N THR A 99 -7.79 2.11 -4.83
CA THR A 99 -8.93 2.77 -4.19
C THR A 99 -9.47 1.89 -3.07
N VAL A 100 -9.56 2.45 -1.86
CA VAL A 100 -9.99 1.76 -0.64
C VAL A 100 -11.28 2.41 -0.12
N LYS A 101 -12.31 1.60 0.19
CA LYS A 101 -13.53 2.07 0.87
C LYS A 101 -14.11 0.94 1.72
N GLY A 102 -14.09 1.09 3.04
CA GLY A 102 -14.38 0.02 3.99
C GLY A 102 -13.63 -1.26 3.64
N ARG A 103 -14.35 -2.37 3.44
CA ARG A 103 -13.74 -3.66 3.08
C ARG A 103 -13.34 -3.78 1.61
N PHE A 104 -13.78 -2.84 0.77
CA PHE A 104 -13.54 -2.89 -0.66
C PHE A 104 -12.17 -2.28 -1.00
N LEU A 105 -11.41 -3.00 -1.82
CA LEU A 105 -10.13 -2.59 -2.38
C LEU A 105 -10.13 -2.84 -3.88
N ARG A 106 -9.93 -1.79 -4.66
CA ARG A 106 -9.77 -1.84 -6.11
C ARG A 106 -8.34 -1.45 -6.46
N SER A 107 -7.69 -2.21 -7.33
CA SER A 107 -6.52 -1.73 -8.06
C SER A 107 -6.83 -1.52 -9.52
N GLU A 108 -6.27 -0.44 -10.08
CA GLU A 108 -6.31 -0.10 -11.49
C GLU A 108 -4.88 -0.02 -12.01
N HIS A 109 -4.59 -0.72 -13.09
CA HIS A 109 -3.25 -0.79 -13.67
C HIS A 109 -3.32 -0.72 -15.20
N ARG A 110 -3.89 0.35 -15.75
CA ARG A 110 -4.27 0.44 -17.17
C ARG A 110 -3.09 0.28 -18.14
N LEU A 111 -1.96 0.94 -17.87
CA LEU A 111 -0.81 0.92 -18.77
C LEU A 111 -0.01 -0.38 -18.72
N GLY A 112 0.20 -0.97 -17.53
CA GLY A 112 0.90 -2.25 -17.41
C GLY A 112 0.04 -3.45 -17.81
N ALA A 113 -1.28 -3.40 -17.58
CA ALA A 113 -2.20 -4.47 -17.97
C ALA A 113 -2.30 -4.62 -19.49
N ALA A 114 -2.33 -3.52 -20.24
CA ALA A 114 -2.31 -3.55 -21.70
C ALA A 114 -1.06 -4.24 -22.26
N LYS A 115 0.10 -4.06 -21.61
CA LYS A 115 1.36 -4.71 -22.00
C LYS A 115 1.44 -6.18 -21.56
N ALA A 116 0.84 -6.53 -20.43
CA ALA A 116 0.92 -7.86 -19.83
C ALA A 116 -0.22 -8.82 -20.20
N GLY A 117 -1.26 -8.33 -20.90
CA GLY A 117 -2.45 -9.14 -21.24
C GLY A 117 -3.28 -9.53 -20.01
N THR A 118 -3.19 -8.76 -18.92
CA THR A 118 -3.87 -9.02 -17.64
C THR A 118 -5.09 -8.11 -17.47
N PRO A 119 -6.04 -8.43 -16.56
CA PRO A 119 -7.13 -7.52 -16.27
C PRO A 119 -6.61 -6.18 -15.73
N ALA A 120 -7.04 -5.08 -16.34
CA ALA A 120 -6.65 -3.73 -15.96
C ALA A 120 -7.21 -3.28 -14.61
N VAL A 121 -8.23 -3.97 -14.10
CA VAL A 121 -8.88 -3.67 -12.84
C VAL A 121 -9.05 -4.96 -12.05
N ILE A 122 -8.67 -4.94 -10.78
CA ILE A 122 -8.89 -6.05 -9.84
C ILE A 122 -9.62 -5.47 -8.63
N ALA A 123 -10.72 -6.10 -8.22
CA ALA A 123 -11.46 -5.70 -7.04
C ALA A 123 -11.55 -6.86 -6.05
N ARG A 124 -11.30 -6.54 -4.78
CA ARG A 124 -11.26 -7.49 -3.66
C ARG A 124 -12.00 -6.94 -2.45
N SER A 125 -12.58 -7.83 -1.65
CA SER A 125 -13.11 -7.51 -0.33
C SER A 125 -12.23 -8.16 0.75
N SER A 126 -11.73 -7.37 1.70
CA SER A 126 -10.90 -7.85 2.80
C SER A 126 -11.06 -7.03 4.07
N THR A 127 -10.77 -7.63 5.22
CA THR A 127 -10.71 -6.88 6.49
C THR A 127 -9.49 -5.95 6.52
N SER A 128 -8.38 -6.35 5.90
CA SER A 128 -7.18 -5.52 5.77
C SER A 128 -7.47 -4.20 5.04
N ALA A 129 -8.32 -4.21 4.01
CA ALA A 129 -8.75 -2.97 3.34
C ALA A 129 -9.38 -1.96 4.33
N SER A 130 -10.26 -2.43 5.22
CA SER A 130 -10.90 -1.54 6.22
C SER A 130 -9.92 -1.00 7.25
N GLN A 131 -8.88 -1.78 7.60
CA GLN A 131 -7.81 -1.35 8.49
C GLN A 131 -6.92 -0.29 7.81
N ILE A 132 -6.60 -0.48 6.53
CA ILE A 132 -5.83 0.47 5.73
C ILE A 132 -6.60 1.80 5.62
N GLU A 133 -7.90 1.75 5.33
CA GLU A 133 -8.74 2.96 5.31
C GLU A 133 -8.72 3.68 6.65
N ALA A 134 -8.93 2.97 7.77
CA ALA A 134 -8.90 3.55 9.10
C ALA A 134 -7.54 4.20 9.41
N GLN A 135 -6.43 3.57 9.02
CA GLN A 135 -5.08 4.13 9.16
C GLN A 135 -4.92 5.42 8.36
N LEU A 136 -5.38 5.47 7.11
CA LEU A 136 -5.28 6.64 6.26
C LEU A 136 -6.20 7.79 6.71
N LEU A 137 -7.38 7.48 7.25
CA LEU A 137 -8.26 8.49 7.87
C LEU A 137 -7.64 9.07 9.15
N LYS A 138 -7.00 8.24 9.98
CA LYS A 138 -6.25 8.70 11.15
C LYS A 138 -5.09 9.61 10.75
N LEU A 139 -4.37 9.26 9.69
CA LEU A 139 -3.32 10.12 9.14
C LEU A 139 -3.88 11.47 8.66
N ALA A 140 -5.04 11.47 7.99
CA ALA A 140 -5.71 12.70 7.55
C ALA A 140 -6.06 13.63 8.72
N GLU A 141 -6.58 13.04 9.81
CA GLU A 141 -6.91 13.75 11.04
C GLU A 141 -5.66 14.36 11.69
N GLN A 142 -4.58 13.57 11.80
CA GLN A 142 -3.31 14.03 12.35
C GLN A 142 -2.66 15.17 11.54
N GLN A 143 -2.83 15.14 10.21
CA GLN A 143 -2.29 16.17 9.30
C GLN A 143 -3.27 17.33 9.05
N GLY A 144 -4.46 17.31 9.65
CA GLY A 144 -5.49 18.36 9.45
C GLY A 144 -6.04 18.44 8.02
N VAL A 145 -5.88 17.38 7.22
CA VAL A 145 -6.27 17.35 5.79
C VAL A 145 -7.78 17.21 5.62
N LEU A 146 -8.44 16.52 6.54
CA LEU A 146 -9.89 16.38 6.58
C LEU A 146 -10.48 17.14 7.76
N SER A 147 -11.58 17.86 7.51
CA SER A 147 -12.35 18.51 8.56
C SER A 147 -13.09 17.49 9.43
N ALA A 148 -13.40 17.84 10.68
CA ALA A 148 -14.19 17.01 11.60
C ALA A 148 -15.49 16.45 10.99
N PRO A 149 -16.32 17.22 10.26
CA PRO A 149 -17.53 16.65 9.63
C PRO A 149 -17.21 15.66 8.51
N ALA A 150 -16.13 15.88 7.74
CA ALA A 150 -15.69 14.95 6.69
C ALA A 150 -15.20 13.63 7.29
N LEU A 151 -14.42 13.68 8.38
CA LEU A 151 -13.99 12.50 9.14
C LEU A 151 -15.17 11.74 9.73
N ALA A 152 -16.15 12.45 10.31
CA ALA A 152 -17.35 11.84 10.84
C ALA A 152 -18.18 11.13 9.75
N ALA A 153 -18.31 11.74 8.57
CA ALA A 153 -19.00 11.13 7.43
C ALA A 153 -18.25 9.88 6.92
N ALA A 154 -16.92 9.95 6.81
CA ALA A 154 -16.10 8.83 6.38
C ALA A 154 -16.22 7.63 7.33
N ARG A 155 -16.16 7.87 8.64
CA ARG A 155 -16.27 6.83 9.69
C ARG A 155 -17.67 6.22 9.81
N LYS A 156 -18.72 6.94 9.41
CA LYS A 156 -20.12 6.47 9.46
C LYS A 156 -20.53 5.62 8.27
N THR A 157 -19.75 5.58 7.20
CA THR A 157 -20.16 4.91 5.96
C THR A 157 -19.73 3.44 6.00
N PRO A 158 -20.62 2.48 6.31
CA PRO A 158 -20.28 1.08 6.11
C PRO A 158 -20.07 0.84 4.60
N ALA A 159 -19.05 0.08 4.23
CA ALA A 159 -18.95 -0.47 2.88
C ALA A 159 -20.20 -1.33 2.66
N LYS A 160 -21.10 -0.84 1.79
CA LYS A 160 -22.28 -1.56 1.36
C LYS A 160 -21.91 -2.53 0.24
#